data_AF-A0A328KN54-F1
#
_entry.id   AF-A0A328KN54-F1
#
_cell.length_a   1.000
_cell.length_b   1.000
_cell.length_c   1.000
_cell.angle_alpha   90.00
_cell.angle_beta   90.00
_cell.angle_gamma   90.00
#
_symmetry.space_group_name_H-M   'P 1'
#
loop_
_entity.id
_entity.type
_entity.pdbx_description
1 polymer ?
#
loop_
_entity_poly.entity_id
_entity_poly.type
_entity_poly.pdbx_seq_one_letter_code
_entity_poly.pdbx_strand_id
1 'polypeptide(L)'
;MVNTLFLYNVFSVKYFQSDNGGEYTSNDCQALFQELGIVHRKIVPYQSEQNGMIERLNRTIMDCAESIRFGANLKQNFWTASVCTAVYLLNRRPHSHLSEHMSPFE
;
A
#
# COMPACT_ATOMS: atom_id res chain seq x y z
N MET A 1 1.04 3.17 -14.71
CA MET A 1 1.96 2.12 -14.20
C MET A 1 1.31 1.33 -13.06
N VAL A 2 0.03 0.95 -13.20
CA VAL A 2 -0.78 0.28 -12.15
C VAL A 2 -1.14 -1.17 -12.55
N ASN A 3 -1.04 -1.51 -13.85
CA ASN A 3 -1.49 -2.81 -14.37
C ASN A 3 -0.43 -3.93 -14.36
N THR A 4 0.83 -3.66 -14.04
CA THR A 4 1.89 -4.68 -14.25
C THR A 4 2.23 -5.49 -12.99
N LEU A 5 1.80 -5.07 -11.80
CA LEU A 5 2.09 -5.77 -10.54
C LEU A 5 1.04 -6.81 -10.13
N PHE A 6 -0.17 -6.76 -10.71
CA PHE A 6 -1.24 -7.72 -10.41
C PHE A 6 -1.16 -9.03 -11.22
N LEU A 7 -0.46 -9.04 -12.37
CA LEU A 7 -0.48 -10.17 -13.30
C LEU A 7 0.66 -11.20 -13.08
N TYR A 8 1.60 -10.94 -12.17
CA TYR A 8 2.79 -11.77 -11.95
C TYR A 8 2.92 -12.33 -10.52
N ASN A 9 1.82 -12.64 -9.84
CA ASN A 9 1.89 -13.24 -8.50
C ASN A 9 1.06 -14.52 -8.36
N VAL A 10 1.68 -15.53 -7.76
CA VAL A 10 1.12 -16.83 -7.33
C VAL A 10 0.07 -16.66 -6.20
N PHE A 11 -0.25 -15.42 -5.82
CA PHE A 11 -1.10 -15.09 -4.69
C PHE A 11 -2.32 -14.26 -5.13
N SER A 12 -3.51 -14.76 -4.79
CA SER A 12 -4.80 -14.09 -4.99
C SER A 12 -5.24 -13.44 -3.67
N VAL A 13 -5.52 -12.13 -3.71
CA VAL A 13 -6.11 -11.41 -2.58
C VAL A 13 -7.50 -11.98 -2.29
N LYS A 14 -7.78 -12.36 -1.04
CA LYS A 14 -9.10 -12.89 -0.62
C LYS A 14 -9.96 -11.86 0.06
N TYR A 15 -9.34 -10.96 0.83
CA TYR A 15 -10.02 -9.93 1.58
C TYR A 15 -9.34 -8.59 1.34
N PHE A 16 -10.13 -7.57 1.05
CA PHE A 16 -9.68 -6.19 0.97
C PHE A 16 -10.41 -5.39 2.05
N GLN A 17 -9.68 -4.64 2.87
CA GLN A 17 -10.28 -3.84 3.93
C GLN A 17 -10.03 -2.34 3.66
N SER A 18 -11.08 -1.53 3.70
CA SER A 18 -10.98 -0.08 3.55
C SER A 18 -11.94 0.64 4.50
N ASP A 19 -11.79 1.96 4.55
CA ASP A 19 -12.82 2.83 5.11
C ASP A 19 -14.07 2.91 4.21
N ASN A 20 -15.04 3.72 4.62
CA ASN A 20 -16.25 3.99 3.84
C ASN A 20 -16.05 5.08 2.78
N GLY A 21 -14.83 5.26 2.28
CA GLY A 21 -14.53 6.15 1.16
C GLY A 21 -15.39 5.83 -0.06
N GLY A 22 -15.85 6.87 -0.76
CA GLY A 22 -16.71 6.73 -1.94
C GLY A 22 -16.04 5.96 -3.07
N GLU A 23 -14.73 6.09 -3.20
CA GLU A 23 -13.91 5.43 -4.21
C GLU A 23 -13.96 3.90 -4.09
N TYR A 24 -13.93 3.36 -2.86
CA TYR A 24 -13.95 1.92 -2.60
C TYR A 24 -15.37 1.34 -2.49
N THR A 25 -16.38 2.20 -2.43
CA THR A 25 -17.79 1.79 -2.31
C THR A 25 -18.59 1.99 -3.59
N SER A 26 -17.98 2.56 -4.63
CA SER A 26 -18.56 2.71 -5.97
C SER A 26 -18.96 1.37 -6.60
N ASN A 27 -19.97 1.39 -7.46
CA ASN A 27 -20.45 0.19 -8.17
C ASN A 27 -19.34 -0.45 -9.02
N ASP A 28 -18.50 0.37 -9.66
CA ASP A 28 -17.39 -0.10 -10.48
C ASP A 28 -16.34 -0.86 -9.63
N CYS A 29 -16.03 -0.35 -8.43
CA CYS A 29 -15.11 -0.99 -7.52
C CYS A 29 -15.69 -2.30 -6.96
N GLN A 30 -17.00 -2.32 -6.64
CA GLN A 30 -17.67 -3.54 -6.21
C GLN A 30 -17.69 -4.61 -7.31
N ALA A 31 -17.94 -4.23 -8.56
CA ALA A 31 -17.89 -5.14 -9.70
C ALA A 31 -16.49 -5.73 -9.88
N LEU A 32 -15.43 -4.91 -9.74
CA LEU A 32 -14.04 -5.37 -9.77
C LEU A 32 -13.74 -6.39 -8.65
N PHE A 33 -14.18 -6.12 -7.42
CA PHE A 33 -14.00 -7.07 -6.32
C PHE A 33 -14.72 -8.39 -6.57
N GLN A 34 -15.94 -8.36 -7.13
CA GLN A 34 -16.67 -9.57 -7.49
C GLN A 34 -15.97 -10.36 -8.60
N GLU A 35 -15.49 -9.69 -9.65
CA GLU A 35 -14.75 -10.31 -10.76
C GLU A 35 -13.49 -11.01 -10.25
N LEU A 36 -12.75 -10.38 -9.34
CA LEU A 36 -11.52 -10.92 -8.75
C LEU A 36 -11.78 -11.91 -7.59
N GLY A 37 -13.04 -12.13 -7.20
CA GLY A 37 -13.40 -12.98 -6.06
C GLY A 37 -12.89 -12.45 -4.70
N ILE A 38 -12.72 -11.13 -4.59
CA ILE A 38 -12.26 -10.43 -3.38
C ILE A 38 -13.46 -10.06 -2.53
N VAL A 39 -13.40 -10.37 -1.23
CA VAL A 39 -14.39 -9.91 -0.26
C VAL A 39 -13.98 -8.54 0.30
N HIS A 40 -14.78 -7.51 0.01
CA HIS A 40 -14.59 -6.17 0.54
C HIS A 40 -15.14 -6.05 1.98
N ARG A 41 -14.25 -5.75 2.93
CA ARG A 41 -14.57 -5.45 4.32
C ARG A 41 -14.50 -3.93 4.53
N LYS A 42 -15.58 -3.36 5.04
CA LYS A 42 -15.63 -1.94 5.39
C LYS A 42 -15.46 -1.79 6.89
N ILE A 43 -14.57 -0.90 7.31
CA ILE A 43 -14.43 -0.59 8.74
C ILE A 43 -15.69 0.13 9.24
N VAL A 44 -15.97 -0.05 10.53
CA VAL A 44 -17.09 0.64 11.18
C VAL A 44 -16.77 2.14 11.21
N PRO A 45 -17.74 3.03 10.89
CA PRO A 45 -17.55 4.46 11.08
C PRO A 45 -17.03 4.77 12.50
N TYR A 46 -16.09 5.71 12.61
CA TYR A 46 -15.47 6.13 13.88
C TYR A 46 -14.58 5.09 14.58
N GLN A 47 -14.26 3.96 13.91
CA GLN A 47 -13.23 3.00 14.37
C GLN A 47 -12.00 3.05 13.45
N SER A 48 -11.36 4.21 13.37
CA SER A 48 -10.16 4.39 12.53
C SER A 48 -8.98 3.52 12.98
N GLU A 49 -8.96 3.07 14.25
CA GLU A 49 -7.91 2.15 14.71
C GLU A 49 -7.85 0.85 13.90
N GLN A 50 -8.97 0.40 13.33
CA GLN A 50 -9.03 -0.80 12.47
C GLN A 50 -8.19 -0.64 11.19
N ASN A 51 -7.96 0.59 10.74
CA ASN A 51 -7.14 0.91 9.58
C ASN A 51 -5.72 1.39 9.96
N GLY A 52 -5.41 1.44 11.25
CA GLY A 52 -4.19 2.08 11.76
C GLY A 52 -2.88 1.46 11.26
N MET A 53 -2.87 0.20 10.83
CA MET A 53 -1.69 -0.41 10.20
C MET A 53 -1.41 0.21 8.83
N ILE A 54 -2.43 0.34 7.98
CA ILE A 54 -2.32 0.90 6.64
C ILE A 54 -1.98 2.39 6.74
N GLU A 55 -2.61 3.12 7.67
CA GLU A 55 -2.30 4.53 7.91
C GLU A 55 -0.84 4.74 8.34
N ARG A 56 -0.31 3.89 9.22
CA ARG A 56 1.11 3.91 9.63
C ARG A 56 2.05 3.59 8.47
N LEU A 57 1.71 2.60 7.65
CA LEU A 57 2.51 2.24 6.49
C LEU A 57 2.54 3.37 5.46
N ASN A 58 1.38 3.96 5.15
CA ASN A 58 1.29 5.09 4.23
C ASN A 58 2.14 6.27 4.72
N ARG A 59 2.05 6.62 6.02
CA ARG A 59 2.92 7.65 6.60
C ARG A 59 4.40 7.31 6.46
N THR A 60 4.80 6.06 6.75
CA THR A 60 6.19 5.60 6.62
C THR A 60 6.70 5.71 5.17
N ILE A 61 5.88 5.36 4.18
CA ILE A 61 6.21 5.50 2.76
C ILE A 61 6.44 6.98 2.40
N MET A 62 5.53 7.85 2.84
CA MET A 62 5.59 9.29 2.54
C MET A 62 6.80 9.95 3.20
N ASP A 63 7.06 9.65 4.47
CA ASP A 63 8.21 10.17 5.21
C ASP A 63 9.53 9.71 4.58
N CYS A 64 9.60 8.44 4.16
CA CYS A 64 10.76 7.88 3.47
C CYS A 64 10.97 8.53 2.09
N ALA A 65 9.89 8.72 1.33
CA ALA A 65 9.94 9.37 0.02
C ALA A 65 10.43 10.82 0.13
N GLU A 66 9.89 11.60 1.08
CA GLU A 66 10.36 12.96 1.34
C GLU A 66 11.83 12.96 1.78
N SER A 67 12.23 12.06 2.68
CA SER A 67 13.63 11.94 3.13
C SER A 67 14.59 11.66 1.97
N ILE A 68 14.22 10.76 1.05
CA ILE A 68 15.00 10.46 -0.16
C ILE A 68 15.10 11.71 -1.05
N ARG A 69 13.97 12.39 -1.29
CA ARG A 69 13.90 13.56 -2.15
C ARG A 69 14.74 14.71 -1.61
N PHE A 70 14.62 15.00 -0.32
CA PHE A 70 15.41 16.04 0.36
C PHE A 70 16.89 15.68 0.44
N GLY A 71 17.23 14.44 0.80
CA GLY A 71 18.61 13.97 0.88
C GLY A 71 19.36 14.03 -0.45
N ALA A 72 18.65 13.84 -1.57
CA ALA A 72 19.19 13.96 -2.92
C ALA A 72 19.06 15.37 -3.53
N ASN A 73 18.55 16.36 -2.78
CA ASN A 73 18.28 17.73 -3.25
C ASN A 73 17.43 17.79 -4.53
N LEU A 74 16.40 16.94 -4.61
CA LEU A 74 15.53 16.84 -5.78
C LEU A 74 14.32 17.77 -5.67
N LYS A 75 13.94 18.32 -6.83
CA LYS A 75 12.72 19.14 -6.99
C LYS A 75 11.45 18.28 -6.79
N GLN A 76 10.32 18.94 -6.51
CA GLN A 76 9.03 18.28 -6.24
C GLN A 76 8.54 17.40 -7.39
N ASN A 77 8.93 17.67 -8.64
CA ASN A 77 8.59 16.85 -9.80
C ASN A 77 9.16 15.42 -9.74
N PHE A 78 10.16 15.15 -8.88
CA PHE A 78 10.68 13.81 -8.61
C PHE A 78 9.92 13.07 -7.51
N TRP A 79 8.80 13.62 -7.03
CA TRP A 79 7.95 13.01 -6.00
C TRP A 79 7.62 11.55 -6.31
N THR A 80 7.09 11.26 -7.50
CA THR A 80 6.71 9.89 -7.90
C THR A 80 7.88 8.93 -7.87
N ALA A 81 9.06 9.35 -8.38
CA ALA A 81 10.27 8.53 -8.37
C ALA A 81 10.75 8.25 -6.93
N SER A 82 10.62 9.24 -6.05
CA SER A 82 10.99 9.12 -4.63
C SER A 82 10.07 8.14 -3.90
N VAL A 83 8.76 8.20 -4.16
CA VAL A 83 7.78 7.24 -3.60
C VAL A 83 8.04 5.82 -4.11
N CYS A 84 8.27 5.63 -5.42
CA CYS A 84 8.61 4.32 -5.97
C CYS A 84 9.89 3.75 -5.33
N THR A 85 10.90 4.60 -5.11
CA THR A 85 12.15 4.20 -4.45
C THR A 85 11.91 3.84 -2.98
N ALA A 86 11.12 4.62 -2.26
CA ALA A 86 10.75 4.33 -0.86
C ALA A 86 10.05 2.97 -0.74
N VAL A 87 9.05 2.69 -1.59
CA VAL A 87 8.35 1.39 -1.60
C VAL A 87 9.31 0.25 -1.93
N TYR A 88 10.20 0.43 -2.92
CA TYR A 88 11.19 -0.57 -3.29
C TYR A 88 12.10 -0.95 -2.11
N LEU A 89 12.59 0.06 -1.37
CA LEU A 89 13.47 -0.12 -0.22
C LEU A 89 12.73 -0.71 0.98
N LEU A 90 11.52 -0.23 1.28
CA LEU A 90 10.72 -0.71 2.41
C LEU A 90 10.35 -2.20 2.25
N ASN A 91 10.08 -2.66 1.04
CA ASN A 91 9.79 -4.06 0.78
C ASN A 91 11.02 -4.99 0.84
N ARG A 92 12.25 -4.43 0.78
CA ARG A 92 13.50 -5.22 0.69
C ARG A 92 14.44 -5.04 1.88
N ARG A 93 14.06 -4.19 2.84
CA ARG A 93 14.80 -4.07 4.09
C ARG A 93 14.22 -5.05 5.12
N PRO A 94 15.05 -5.59 6.02
CA PRO A 94 14.55 -6.38 7.14
C PRO A 94 13.46 -5.65 7.91
N HIS A 95 12.37 -6.35 8.22
CA HIS A 95 11.26 -5.79 8.98
C HIS A 95 11.17 -6.49 10.35
N SER A 96 11.11 -5.71 11.43
CA SER A 96 11.21 -6.23 12.80
C SER A 96 10.09 -7.18 13.22
N HIS A 97 8.97 -7.18 12.51
CA HIS A 97 7.86 -8.12 12.75
C HIS A 97 7.99 -9.45 11.99
N LEU A 98 8.98 -9.57 11.10
CA LEU A 98 9.27 -10.81 10.38
C LEU A 98 10.38 -11.57 11.12
N SER A 99 10.56 -12.86 10.80
CA SER A 99 11.67 -13.64 11.36
C SER A 99 13.02 -13.03 10.99
N GLU A 100 14.05 -13.45 11.72
CA GLU A 100 15.35 -12.79 11.73
C GLU A 100 15.88 -12.52 10.31
N HIS A 101 16.14 -11.24 10.04
CA HIS A 101 16.64 -10.69 8.77
C HIS A 101 15.76 -10.81 7.52
N MET A 102 14.51 -11.24 7.61
CA MET A 102 13.62 -11.28 6.44
C MET A 102 13.00 -9.93 6.10
N SER A 103 12.91 -9.66 4.81
CA SER A 103 12.19 -8.53 4.23
C SER A 103 10.81 -8.95 3.74
N PRO A 104 9.85 -8.01 3.61
CA PRO A 104 8.52 -8.32 3.07
C PRO A 104 8.48 -8.92 1.65
N PHE A 105 9.57 -8.81 0.90
CA PHE A 105 9.69 -9.33 -0.46
C PHE A 105 10.07 -10.81 -0.51
N GLU A 106 10.70 -11.33 0.55
CA GLU A 106 11.15 -12.72 0.67
C GLU A 106 10.03 -13.63 1.20
#